data_AF-A0A932KCD5-F1
#
_entry.id   AF-A0A932KCD5-F1
#
_cell.length_a   1.000
_cell.length_b   1.000
_cell.length_c   1.000
_cell.angle_alpha   90.00
_cell.angle_beta   90.00
_cell.angle_gamma   90.00
#
_symmetry.space_group_name_H-M   'P 1'
#
loop_
_entity.id
_entity.type
_entity.pdbx_description
1 polymer ?
#
loop_
_entity_poly.entity_id
_entity_poly.type
_entity_poly.pdbx_seq_one_letter_code
_entity_poly.pdbx_strand_id
1 'polypeptide(L)' 'GGLFAVIFSNRMFPTKAVAIWRALDDQQHTDLVATYFQSAGNFEGIEAQDRTPTSLDYTDPVYVVLARRAGAAA' A
#
# COMPACT_ATOMS: atom_id res chain seq x y z
N GLY A 1 -0.99 -13.60 13.65
CA GLY A 1 -0.04 -14.17 12.66
C GLY A 1 1.11 -13.22 12.36
N GLY A 2 1.81 -13.40 11.23
CA GLY A 2 2.95 -12.56 10.80
C GLY A 2 2.54 -11.24 10.13
N LEU A 3 3.48 -10.30 10.00
CA LEU A 3 3.29 -9.00 9.32
C LEU A 3 3.47 -9.15 7.81
N PHE A 4 2.59 -8.55 7.02
CA PHE A 4 2.74 -8.36 5.59
C PHE A 4 2.77 -6.85 5.29
N ALA A 5 3.88 -6.38 4.72
CA ALA A 5 4.04 -5.01 4.26
C ALA A 5 4.10 -4.97 2.72
N VAL A 6 3.29 -4.10 2.11
CA VAL A 6 3.38 -3.74 0.69
C VAL A 6 3.93 -2.33 0.60
N ILE A 7 5.16 -2.19 0.10
CA ILE A 7 5.85 -0.90 -0.03
C ILE A 7 5.88 -0.52 -1.50
N PHE A 8 5.53 0.72 -1.82
CA PHE A 8 5.55 1.22 -3.18
C PHE A 8 5.86 2.72 -3.24
N SER A 9 6.30 3.16 -4.42
CA SER A 9 6.37 4.56 -4.82
C SER A 9 5.52 4.73 -6.09
N ASN A 10 5.03 5.94 -6.34
CA ASN A 10 4.19 6.22 -7.51
C ASN A 10 4.98 6.55 -8.77
N ARG A 11 6.31 6.40 -8.72
CA ARG A 11 7.15 6.37 -9.92
C ARG A 11 6.96 5.05 -10.66
N MET A 12 6.36 5.14 -11.84
CA MET A 12 6.00 3.98 -12.66
C MET A 12 6.34 4.20 -14.13
N PHE A 13 6.47 3.11 -14.89
CA PHE A 13 6.53 3.17 -16.36
C PHE A 13 5.10 3.16 -16.92
N PRO A 14 4.62 4.23 -17.58
CA PRO A 14 3.21 4.35 -17.98
C PRO A 14 2.70 3.23 -18.90
N THR A 15 3.59 2.61 -19.67
CA THR A 15 3.26 1.48 -20.56
C THR A 15 3.22 0.12 -19.85
N LYS A 16 3.73 0.04 -18.63
CA LYS A 16 3.77 -1.20 -17.83
C LYS A 16 2.76 -1.20 -16.68
N ALA A 17 2.40 -0.01 -16.17
CA ALA A 17 1.40 0.10 -15.11
C ALA A 17 0.00 -0.23 -15.61
N VAL A 18 -0.72 -1.04 -14.83
CA VAL A 18 -2.12 -1.37 -15.08
C VAL A 18 -2.99 -0.11 -15.06
N ALA A 19 -4.08 -0.11 -15.83
CA ALA A 19 -4.91 1.08 -16.04
C ALA A 19 -5.43 1.70 -14.72
N ILE A 20 -5.86 0.86 -13.76
CA ILE A 20 -6.35 1.35 -12.46
C ILE A 20 -5.26 2.12 -11.70
N TRP A 21 -4.01 1.63 -11.69
CA TRP A 21 -2.92 2.32 -10.99
C TRP A 21 -2.64 3.70 -11.60
N ARG A 22 -2.77 3.84 -12.92
CA ARG A 22 -2.57 5.12 -13.60
C ARG A 22 -3.69 6.13 -13.36
N ALA A 23 -4.88 5.65 -13.00
CA ALA A 23 -6.08 6.48 -12.85
C ALA A 23 -6.29 7.01 -11.43
N LEU A 24 -5.55 6.48 -10.45
CA LEU A 24 -5.68 6.81 -9.04
C LEU A 24 -4.59 7.78 -8.58
N ASP A 25 -4.92 8.59 -7.59
CA ASP A 25 -3.96 9.41 -6.84
C ASP A 25 -3.27 8.62 -5.71
N ASP A 26 -2.32 9.26 -5.03
CA ASP A 26 -1.49 8.64 -4.00
C ASP A 26 -2.30 8.03 -2.85
N GLN A 27 -3.34 8.73 -2.37
CA GLN A 27 -4.21 8.23 -1.31
C GLN A 27 -5.00 7.02 -1.80
N GLN A 28 -5.57 7.12 -3.00
CA GLN A 28 -6.34 6.06 -3.62
C GLN A 28 -5.50 4.80 -3.92
N HIS A 29 -4.19 4.93 -4.20
CA HIS A 29 -3.30 3.76 -4.29
C HIS A 29 -3.22 3.01 -2.97
N THR A 30 -3.08 3.72 -1.85
CA THR A 30 -3.05 3.06 -0.53
C THR A 30 -4.39 2.40 -0.21
N ASP A 31 -5.51 3.04 -0.56
CA ASP A 31 -6.85 2.51 -0.36
C ASP A 31 -7.09 1.25 -1.22
N LEU A 32 -6.59 1.24 -2.46
CA LEU A 32 -6.66 0.09 -3.36
C LEU A 32 -5.93 -1.12 -2.75
N VAL A 33 -4.71 -0.91 -2.24
CA VAL A 33 -3.93 -1.99 -1.61
C VAL A 33 -4.59 -2.45 -0.31
N ALA A 34 -5.11 -1.54 0.51
CA ALA A 34 -5.87 -1.89 1.71
C ALA A 34 -7.12 -2.72 1.38
N THR A 35 -7.81 -2.40 0.29
CA THR A 35 -8.98 -3.15 -0.20
C THR A 35 -8.61 -4.58 -0.58
N TYR A 36 -7.40 -4.84 -1.09
CA TYR A 36 -6.94 -6.21 -1.35
C TYR A 36 -6.76 -7.01 -0.06
N PHE A 37 -6.22 -6.41 1.00
CA PHE A 37 -6.15 -7.05 2.31
C PHE A 37 -7.54 -7.36 2.88
N GLN A 38 -8.47 -6.40 2.78
CA GLN A 38 -9.87 -6.60 3.20
C GLN A 38 -10.54 -7.73 2.41
N SER A 39 -10.35 -7.74 1.09
CA SER A 39 -10.93 -8.74 0.18
C SER A 39 -10.37 -10.15 0.40
N ALA A 40 -9.09 -10.25 0.80
CA ALA A 40 -8.48 -11.53 1.17
C ALA A 40 -9.06 -12.12 2.47
N GLY A 41 -9.61 -11.27 3.35
CA GLY A 41 -10.43 -11.68 4.51
C GLY A 41 -9.68 -12.33 5.68
N ASN A 42 -8.38 -12.56 5.57
CA ASN A 42 -7.54 -13.20 6.59
C ASN A 42 -6.45 -12.28 7.16
N PHE A 43 -6.66 -10.97 7.04
CA PHE A 43 -5.77 -9.93 7.55
C PHE A 43 -6.51 -8.97 8.48
N GLU A 44 -5.81 -8.51 9.50
CA GLU A 44 -6.29 -7.58 10.52
C GLU A 44 -5.30 -6.42 10.71
N GLY A 45 -5.78 -5.31 11.29
CA GLY A 45 -4.95 -4.13 11.55
C GLY A 45 -4.35 -3.54 10.27
N ILE A 46 -5.18 -3.37 9.24
CA ILE A 46 -4.75 -2.81 7.96
C ILE A 46 -4.50 -1.30 8.14
N GLU A 47 -3.29 -0.86 7.87
CA GLU A 47 -2.86 0.53 8.05
C GLU A 47 -2.06 1.00 6.84
N ALA A 48 -2.38 2.17 6.32
CA ALA A 48 -1.59 2.87 5.31
C ALA A 48 -0.75 3.96 5.98
N GLN A 49 0.53 4.04 5.61
CA GLN A 49 1.45 5.05 6.13
C GLN A 49 2.21 5.70 4.98
N ASP A 50 2.28 7.02 5.02
CA ASP A 50 3.25 7.80 4.23
C ASP A 50 4.62 7.73 4.91
N ARG A 51 5.60 7.22 4.19
CA ARG A 51 7.00 7.06 4.60
C ARG A 51 7.94 7.90 3.72
N THR A 52 7.38 8.90 3.04
CA THR A 52 8.15 9.86 2.26
C THR A 52 9.11 10.63 3.19
N PRO A 53 10.41 10.67 2.89
CA PRO A 53 11.37 11.43 3.69
C PRO A 53 10.99 12.91 3.77
N THR A 54 10.95 13.46 4.98
CA THR A 54 10.83 14.90 5.18
C THR A 54 12.21 15.55 4.97
N SER A 55 12.55 15.84 3.73
CA SER A 55 13.76 16.60 3.34
C SER A 55 13.41 17.93 2.68
N LEU A 56 14.37 18.86 2.68
CA LEU A 56 14.26 20.12 1.91
C LEU A 56 14.28 19.85 0.40
N ASP A 57 14.93 18.76 -0.03
CA ASP A 57 14.97 18.33 -1.42
C ASP A 57 13.79 17.40 -1.75
N TYR A 58 13.38 17.43 -3.02
CA TYR A 58 12.35 16.53 -3.53
C TYR A 58 12.82 15.06 -3.45
N THR A 59 11.96 14.21 -2.91
CA THR A 59 12.11 12.75 -2.96
C THR A 59 10.86 12.13 -3.56
N ASP A 60 11.03 11.01 -4.26
CA ASP A 60 9.88 10.25 -4.75
C ASP A 60 9.07 9.77 -3.51
N PRO A 61 7.74 9.89 -3.54
CA PRO A 61 6.94 9.50 -2.39
C PRO A 61 7.04 7.98 -2.15
N VAL A 62 7.01 7.57 -0.89
CA VAL A 62 7.07 6.16 -0.49
C VAL A 62 5.95 5.87 0.47
N TYR A 63 5.09 4.92 0.11
CA TYR A 63 3.97 4.48 0.92
C TYR A 63 4.18 3.04 1.36
N VAL A 64 3.61 2.70 2.51
CA VAL A 64 3.49 1.32 2.97
C VAL A 64 2.08 1.03 3.44
N VAL A 65 1.52 -0.09 2.98
CA VAL A 65 0.31 -0.67 3.56
C VAL A 65 0.70 -1.93 4.32
N LEU A 66 0.38 -1.93 5.61
CA LEU A 66 0.72 -2.98 6.57
C LEU A 66 -0.55 -3.73 6.94
N ALA A 67 -0.44 -5.04 7.12
CA ALA A 67 -1.48 -5.83 7.77
C ALA A 67 -0.86 -7.03 8.49
N ARG A 68 -1.54 -7.55 9.52
CA ARG A 68 -1.15 -8.80 10.18
C ARG A 68 -2.03 -9.92 9.69
N ARG A 69 -1.45 -11.09 9.44
CA ARG A 69 -2.24 -12.31 9.21
C ARG A 69 -3.06 -12.58 10.47
N ALA A 70 -4.38 -12.64 10.35
CA ALA A 70 -5.27 -12.99 11.44
C ALA A 70 -4.85 -14.34 12.03
N GLY A 71 -4.97 -14.49 13.36
CA GLY A 71 -4.82 -15.79 14.00
C GLY A 71 -5.82 -16.80 13.42
N ALA A 72 -5.46 -18.08 13.38
CA ALA A 72 -6.50 -19.10 13.26
C ALA A 72 -7.38 -18.98 14.51
N ALA A 73 -8.71 -18.99 14.34
CA ALA A 73 -9.60 -19.16 15.49
C ALA A 73 -9.19 -20.44 16.23
N ALA A 74 -8.97 -20.33 17.53
CA ALA A 74 -8.66 -21.47 18.39
C ALA A 74 -9.85 -22.43 18.49
#